data_AF-V5WIT2-F1
#
_entry.id   AF-V5WIT2-F1
#
_cell.length_a   1.000
_cell.length_b   1.000
_cell.length_c   1.000
_cell.angle_alpha   90.00
_cell.angle_beta   90.00
_cell.angle_gamma   90.00
#
_symmetry.space_group_name_H-M   'P 1'
#
loop_
_entity.id
_entity.type
_entity.pdbx_description
1 polymer ?
#
loop_
_entity_poly.entity_id
_entity_poly.type
_entity_poly.pdbx_seq_one_letter_code
_entity_poly.pdbx_strand_id
1 'polypeptide(L)'
;MTRNSFVPKLSIVLLAVLLGGILPLHAQMDLLPFIFRDIPPELEQGIPVTMTYDEFRSLNRNIDFFTVGMSLIAPGYGFFSVDRPYAGAAVAGGRAAGYGLMAAGVIRQWQDFRDVWNGQDLSAEEWDSLKVNAFLFGSGAFLNMVLWGVDVLGAYHVALEEKNWVIYHHGLKVEHESRGEDEIEQLRSYFVQDDPAVREYLRGRLHRIAMSSSWGDFPREDLQEALYYHGVMEYGRGRSERAVLQLLSAYTVEGTQWQQKVGSLVVDILSSRQALAWEDDRELLWEELGRAGESGYGYPDLVTLLPELQHEGLRSELFLMANRYLGSGEKPLQGDLVLFSMARAWAGQGDIQNAATAYAKLIRFYPESPMAEEAGKRARALYTALGDSQAAEALE
;
A
#
# COMPACT_ATOMS: atom_id res chain seq x y z
N MET A 1 -26.89 72.06 -9.52
CA MET A 1 -26.44 70.70 -9.88
C MET A 1 -26.02 69.99 -8.60
N THR A 2 -26.89 69.14 -8.06
CA THR A 2 -26.67 68.36 -6.84
C THR A 2 -25.83 67.13 -7.16
N ARG A 3 -24.61 67.04 -6.60
CA ARG A 3 -23.77 65.83 -6.66
C ARG A 3 -24.54 64.67 -6.00
N ASN A 4 -24.95 63.71 -6.82
CA ASN A 4 -25.76 62.56 -6.42
C ASN A 4 -25.05 61.69 -5.36
N SER A 5 -25.76 61.45 -4.26
CA SER A 5 -25.44 60.63 -3.10
C SER A 5 -25.55 59.11 -3.36
N PHE A 6 -25.12 58.63 -4.53
CA PHE A 6 -25.37 57.24 -4.97
C PHE A 6 -24.29 56.23 -4.52
N VAL A 7 -23.09 56.71 -4.18
CA VAL A 7 -21.93 55.87 -3.80
C VAL A 7 -22.12 55.08 -2.48
N PRO A 8 -22.73 55.60 -1.39
CA PRO A 8 -22.79 54.86 -0.13
C PRO A 8 -23.75 53.66 -0.14
N LYS A 9 -24.68 53.56 -1.10
CA LYS A 9 -25.63 52.44 -1.17
C LYS A 9 -25.01 51.17 -1.77
N LEU A 10 -24.02 51.31 -2.66
CA LEU A 10 -23.37 50.17 -3.32
C LEU A 10 -22.45 49.41 -2.35
N SER A 11 -21.74 50.13 -1.47
CA SER A 11 -20.86 49.53 -0.45
C SER A 11 -21.64 48.67 0.56
N ILE A 12 -22.85 49.11 0.93
CA ILE A 12 -23.73 48.37 1.86
C ILE A 12 -24.25 47.08 1.21
N VAL A 13 -24.58 47.10 -0.08
CA VAL A 13 -25.02 45.90 -0.81
C VAL A 13 -23.86 44.91 -0.97
N LEU A 14 -22.66 45.38 -1.31
CA LEU A 14 -21.48 44.52 -1.42
C LEU A 14 -21.08 43.89 -0.07
N LEU A 15 -21.14 44.68 1.00
CA LEU A 15 -20.88 44.21 2.37
C LEU A 15 -21.97 43.23 2.85
N ALA A 16 -23.24 43.44 2.47
CA ALA A 16 -24.34 42.53 2.77
C ALA A 16 -24.26 41.21 1.98
N VAL A 17 -23.76 41.23 0.75
CA VAL A 17 -23.48 40.01 -0.04
C VAL A 17 -22.29 39.24 0.56
N LEU A 18 -21.25 39.95 1.02
CA LEU A 18 -20.09 39.34 1.69
C LEU A 18 -20.41 38.80 3.09
N LEU A 19 -21.27 39.47 3.86
CA LEU A 19 -21.62 39.08 5.24
C LEU A 19 -22.83 38.13 5.31
N GLY A 20 -23.78 38.24 4.38
CA GLY A 20 -25.00 37.43 4.34
C GLY A 20 -24.77 35.97 3.98
N GLY A 21 -23.65 35.63 3.34
CA GLY A 21 -23.30 34.26 2.98
C GLY A 21 -22.70 33.43 4.12
N ILE A 22 -22.08 34.04 5.14
CA ILE A 22 -21.21 33.32 6.08
C ILE A 22 -21.97 32.76 7.30
N LEU A 23 -23.05 33.41 7.73
CA LEU A 23 -23.69 33.13 9.03
C LEU A 23 -24.87 32.14 9.02
N PRO A 24 -25.71 32.02 7.96
CA PRO A 24 -26.84 31.07 7.97
C PRO A 24 -26.47 29.63 7.56
N LEU A 25 -25.31 29.41 6.94
CA LEU A 25 -24.98 28.12 6.30
C LEU A 25 -24.83 26.96 7.31
N HIS A 26 -24.29 27.20 8.51
CA HIS A 26 -24.04 26.11 9.48
C HIS A 26 -25.33 25.39 9.94
N ALA A 27 -26.48 26.06 10.01
CA ALA A 27 -27.71 25.47 10.56
C ALA A 27 -28.59 24.74 9.52
N GLN A 28 -28.39 24.98 8.22
CA GLN A 28 -29.15 24.33 7.15
C GLN A 28 -28.43 23.12 6.53
N MET A 29 -27.14 22.93 6.82
CA MET A 29 -26.29 21.92 6.20
C MET A 29 -26.54 20.48 6.66
N ASP A 30 -27.09 20.26 7.85
CA ASP A 30 -27.31 18.91 8.39
C ASP A 30 -28.60 18.21 7.90
N LEU A 31 -29.54 18.93 7.28
CA LEU A 31 -30.89 18.40 7.00
C LEU A 31 -31.18 18.05 5.53
N LEU A 32 -30.37 18.51 4.58
CA LEU A 32 -30.63 18.31 3.13
C LEU A 32 -30.08 17.01 2.50
N PRO A 33 -28.99 16.38 2.97
CA PRO A 33 -28.45 15.17 2.31
C PRO A 33 -29.31 13.90 2.44
N PHE A 34 -30.29 13.90 3.35
CA PHE A 34 -31.08 12.69 3.65
C PHE A 34 -32.18 12.37 2.63
N ILE A 35 -32.56 13.31 1.76
CA ILE A 35 -33.75 13.18 0.90
C ILE A 35 -33.42 12.56 -0.49
N PHE A 36 -32.14 12.41 -0.86
CA PHE A 36 -31.76 12.02 -2.24
C PHE A 36 -30.69 10.91 -2.36
N ARG A 37 -30.47 10.08 -1.34
CA ARG A 37 -29.44 9.03 -1.44
C ARG A 37 -30.04 7.65 -1.70
N ASP A 38 -29.73 7.11 -2.88
CA ASP A 38 -29.64 5.68 -3.09
C ASP A 38 -28.58 5.15 -2.12
N ILE A 39 -29.00 4.30 -1.20
CA ILE A 39 -28.08 3.55 -0.36
C ILE A 39 -27.27 2.66 -1.32
N PRO A 40 -25.94 2.75 -1.33
CA PRO A 40 -25.12 1.82 -2.11
C PRO A 40 -25.56 0.38 -1.79
N PRO A 41 -25.84 -0.50 -2.79
CA PRO A 41 -26.27 -1.88 -2.53
C PRO A 41 -25.31 -2.65 -1.60
N GLU A 42 -24.06 -2.20 -1.48
CA GLU A 42 -23.05 -2.68 -0.55
C GLU A 42 -23.46 -2.60 0.94
N LEU A 43 -24.39 -1.70 1.31
CA LEU A 43 -24.94 -1.57 2.66
C LEU A 43 -26.13 -2.52 2.95
N GLU A 44 -26.62 -3.27 1.96
CA GLU A 44 -27.66 -4.30 2.19
C GLU A 44 -27.12 -5.50 3.00
N GLN A 45 -25.79 -5.64 3.13
CA GLN A 45 -25.15 -6.71 3.91
C GLN A 45 -25.12 -6.46 5.43
N GLY A 46 -25.71 -5.35 5.89
CA GLY A 46 -25.82 -5.00 7.31
C GLY A 46 -24.63 -4.17 7.81
N ILE A 47 -24.94 -3.07 8.49
CA ILE A 47 -23.92 -2.19 9.11
C ILE A 47 -23.31 -2.93 10.31
N PRO A 48 -21.98 -3.07 10.41
CA PRO A 48 -21.32 -3.66 11.57
C PRO A 48 -21.76 -2.97 12.86
N VAL A 49 -22.10 -3.75 13.90
CA VAL A 49 -22.57 -3.22 15.20
C VAL A 49 -21.49 -2.37 15.90
N THR A 50 -20.23 -2.58 15.55
CA THR A 50 -19.06 -1.85 16.05
C THR A 50 -18.82 -0.53 15.34
N MET A 51 -19.52 -0.25 14.24
CA MET A 51 -19.33 0.97 13.46
C MET A 51 -19.91 2.17 14.19
N THR A 52 -19.06 3.19 14.37
CA THR A 52 -19.48 4.47 14.96
C THR A 52 -20.33 5.27 13.98
N TYR A 53 -21.06 6.24 14.51
CA TYR A 53 -21.88 7.14 13.67
C TYR A 53 -21.03 7.94 12.67
N ASP A 54 -19.84 8.38 13.05
CA ASP A 54 -18.96 9.16 12.18
C ASP A 54 -18.43 8.32 11.01
N GLU A 55 -18.08 7.05 11.26
CA GLU A 55 -17.68 6.10 10.22
C GLU A 55 -18.83 5.81 9.25
N PHE A 56 -20.04 5.59 9.78
CA PHE A 56 -21.23 5.42 8.96
C PHE A 56 -21.52 6.67 8.12
N ARG A 57 -21.36 7.86 8.70
CA ARG A 57 -21.51 9.14 7.99
C ARG A 57 -20.47 9.26 6.87
N SER A 58 -19.22 8.87 7.10
CA SER A 58 -18.16 8.89 6.09
C SER A 58 -18.39 7.91 4.96
N LEU A 59 -18.89 6.70 5.21
CA LEU A 59 -19.28 5.75 4.15
C LEU A 59 -20.36 6.31 3.22
N ASN A 60 -21.32 7.02 3.80
CA ASN A 60 -22.41 7.64 3.06
C ASN A 60 -22.05 9.02 2.50
N ARG A 61 -20.88 9.56 2.83
CA ARG A 61 -20.46 10.88 2.38
C ARG A 61 -20.11 10.80 0.90
N ASN A 62 -20.89 11.50 0.08
CA ASN A 62 -20.64 11.61 -1.35
C ASN A 62 -20.62 13.07 -1.74
N ILE A 63 -19.61 13.46 -2.52
CA ILE A 63 -19.55 14.78 -3.15
C ILE A 63 -20.34 14.68 -4.45
N ASP A 64 -21.62 14.97 -4.34
CA ASP A 64 -22.57 14.90 -5.44
C ASP A 64 -22.59 16.20 -6.27
N PHE A 65 -23.33 16.17 -7.38
CA PHE A 65 -23.52 17.34 -8.24
C PHE A 65 -24.10 18.55 -7.48
N PHE A 66 -24.93 18.31 -6.46
CA PHE A 66 -25.45 19.37 -5.61
C PHE A 66 -24.33 20.05 -4.82
N THR A 67 -23.41 19.30 -4.23
CA THR A 67 -22.24 19.82 -3.52
C THR A 67 -21.34 20.63 -4.45
N VAL A 68 -21.13 20.16 -5.68
CA VAL A 68 -20.38 20.88 -6.72
C VAL A 68 -21.08 22.20 -7.10
N GLY A 69 -22.40 22.20 -7.22
CA GLY A 69 -23.19 23.41 -7.49
C GLY A 69 -23.19 24.40 -6.32
N MET A 70 -23.34 23.89 -5.10
CA MET A 70 -23.33 24.71 -3.88
C MET A 70 -21.96 25.31 -3.62
N SER A 71 -20.87 24.61 -3.89
CA SER A 71 -19.52 25.17 -3.75
C SER A 71 -19.30 26.34 -4.70
N LEU A 72 -19.98 26.42 -5.85
CA LEU A 72 -19.92 27.59 -6.72
C LEU A 72 -20.52 28.84 -6.05
N ILE A 73 -21.62 28.67 -5.31
CA ILE A 73 -22.38 29.76 -4.66
C ILE A 73 -21.79 30.12 -3.29
N ALA A 74 -21.43 29.11 -2.50
CA ALA A 74 -20.91 29.21 -1.14
C ALA A 74 -19.44 28.74 -1.11
N PRO A 75 -18.47 29.66 -1.18
CA PRO A 75 -17.05 29.32 -1.13
C PRO A 75 -16.67 28.46 0.09
N GLY A 76 -15.98 27.35 -0.14
CA GLY A 76 -15.54 26.43 0.91
C GLY A 76 -16.57 25.36 1.28
N TYR A 77 -17.77 25.36 0.67
CA TYR A 77 -18.84 24.41 0.97
C TYR A 77 -18.39 22.96 0.81
N GLY A 78 -17.53 22.67 -0.18
CA GLY A 78 -16.97 21.33 -0.37
C GLY A 78 -16.19 20.88 0.87
N PHE A 79 -15.21 21.66 1.32
CA PHE A 79 -14.45 21.30 2.51
C PHE A 79 -15.26 21.31 3.81
N PHE A 80 -16.28 22.17 3.93
CA PHE A 80 -17.18 22.13 5.08
C PHE A 80 -18.04 20.87 5.11
N SER A 81 -18.43 20.31 3.96
CA SER A 81 -19.23 19.07 3.92
C SER A 81 -18.42 17.82 4.31
N VAL A 82 -17.08 17.90 4.29
CA VAL A 82 -16.16 16.84 4.71
C VAL A 82 -15.45 17.15 6.04
N ASP A 83 -16.02 18.04 6.86
CA ASP A 83 -15.50 18.41 8.18
C ASP A 83 -14.03 18.88 8.15
N ARG A 84 -13.66 19.66 7.13
CA ARG A 84 -12.35 20.33 7.01
C ARG A 84 -12.52 21.85 7.07
N PRO A 85 -12.96 22.42 8.20
CA PRO A 85 -13.37 23.82 8.29
C PRO A 85 -12.25 24.82 8.01
N TYR A 86 -11.00 24.49 8.37
CA TYR A 86 -9.85 25.36 8.09
C TYR A 86 -9.55 25.45 6.59
N ALA A 87 -9.61 24.34 5.87
CA ALA A 87 -9.44 24.32 4.42
C ALA A 87 -10.60 25.07 3.73
N GLY A 88 -11.84 24.85 4.19
CA GLY A 88 -13.02 25.59 3.73
C GLY A 88 -12.90 27.10 3.94
N ALA A 89 -12.46 27.54 5.12
CA ALA A 89 -12.23 28.95 5.42
C ALA A 89 -11.11 29.56 4.55
N ALA A 90 -10.03 28.81 4.28
CA ALA A 90 -8.96 29.27 3.41
C ALA A 90 -9.43 29.46 1.96
N VAL A 91 -10.20 28.50 1.41
CA VAL A 91 -10.85 28.62 0.10
C VAL A 91 -11.79 29.83 0.09
N ALA A 92 -12.62 29.99 1.12
CA ALA A 92 -13.55 31.10 1.22
C ALA A 92 -12.85 32.46 1.22
N GLY A 93 -11.76 32.60 2.00
CA GLY A 93 -10.94 33.80 2.02
C GLY A 93 -10.29 34.11 0.67
N GLY A 94 -9.72 33.10 0.01
CA GLY A 94 -9.13 33.26 -1.31
C GLY A 94 -10.16 33.65 -2.38
N ARG A 95 -11.37 33.09 -2.33
CA ARG A 95 -12.46 33.45 -3.25
C ARG A 95 -13.01 34.85 -2.98
N ALA A 96 -13.11 35.26 -1.71
CA ALA A 96 -13.44 36.65 -1.37
C ALA A 96 -12.42 37.63 -1.97
N ALA A 97 -11.12 37.30 -1.95
CA ALA A 97 -10.10 38.10 -2.61
C ALA A 97 -10.29 38.14 -4.13
N GLY A 98 -10.61 37.00 -4.77
CA GLY A 98 -10.93 36.93 -6.20
C GLY A 98 -12.14 37.80 -6.58
N TYR A 99 -13.22 37.74 -5.79
CA TYR A 99 -14.38 38.63 -5.99
C TYR A 99 -14.04 40.09 -5.77
N GLY A 100 -13.17 40.41 -4.80
CA GLY A 100 -12.65 41.75 -4.59
C GLY A 100 -11.91 42.31 -5.82
N LEU A 101 -11.07 41.48 -6.45
CA LEU A 101 -10.38 41.85 -7.69
C LEU A 101 -11.36 42.07 -8.86
N MET A 102 -12.34 41.18 -9.03
CA MET A 102 -13.39 41.35 -10.04
C MET A 102 -14.19 42.63 -9.82
N ALA A 103 -14.64 42.88 -8.59
CA ALA A 103 -15.38 44.08 -8.25
C ALA A 103 -14.53 45.34 -8.46
N ALA A 104 -13.24 45.33 -8.10
CA ALA A 104 -12.34 46.44 -8.35
C ALA A 104 -12.18 46.72 -9.86
N GLY A 105 -12.02 45.66 -10.67
CA GLY A 105 -11.99 45.78 -12.14
C GLY A 105 -13.27 46.39 -12.70
N VAL A 106 -14.45 45.92 -12.27
CA VAL A 106 -15.75 46.44 -12.70
C VAL A 106 -15.98 47.88 -12.25
N ILE A 107 -15.67 48.21 -10.99
CA ILE A 107 -15.86 49.57 -10.45
C ILE A 107 -14.99 50.58 -11.20
N ARG A 108 -13.73 50.22 -11.49
CA ARG A 108 -12.84 51.04 -12.30
C ARG A 108 -13.35 51.16 -13.73
N GLN A 109 -13.72 50.04 -14.35
CA GLN A 109 -14.21 50.02 -15.73
C GLN A 109 -15.53 50.79 -15.91
N TRP A 110 -16.40 50.78 -14.91
CA TRP A 110 -17.68 51.51 -14.95
C TRP A 110 -17.48 53.02 -14.99
N GLN A 111 -16.39 53.52 -14.43
CA GLN A 111 -16.00 54.93 -14.54
C GLN A 111 -15.61 55.24 -15.98
N ASP A 112 -14.74 54.43 -16.57
CA ASP A 112 -14.25 54.58 -17.95
C ASP A 112 -15.35 54.36 -19.01
N PHE A 113 -16.31 53.46 -18.76
CA PHE A 113 -17.40 53.16 -19.70
C PHE A 113 -18.38 54.33 -19.87
N ARG A 114 -18.51 55.19 -18.86
CA ARG A 114 -19.31 56.41 -18.98
C ARG A 114 -18.75 57.35 -20.04
N ASP A 115 -17.43 57.38 -20.20
CA ASP A 115 -16.73 58.27 -21.13
C ASP A 115 -16.82 57.71 -22.56
N VAL A 116 -16.69 56.38 -22.72
CA VAL A 116 -16.95 55.67 -24.00
C VAL A 116 -18.40 55.82 -24.47
N TRP A 117 -19.37 55.68 -23.56
CA TRP A 117 -20.80 55.79 -23.89
C TRP A 117 -21.17 57.19 -24.42
N ASN A 118 -20.40 58.22 -24.09
CA ASN A 118 -20.59 59.58 -24.60
C ASN A 118 -20.00 59.79 -26.01
N GLY A 119 -19.54 58.73 -26.69
CA GLY A 119 -19.14 58.77 -28.10
C GLY A 119 -17.80 59.46 -28.34
N GLN A 120 -16.91 59.49 -27.34
CA GLN A 120 -15.55 60.01 -27.48
C GLN A 120 -14.58 58.90 -27.87
N ASP A 121 -13.65 59.20 -28.77
CA ASP A 121 -12.55 58.29 -29.09
C ASP A 121 -11.64 58.13 -27.86
N LEU A 122 -11.36 56.88 -27.49
CA LEU A 122 -10.47 56.56 -26.37
C LEU A 122 -9.04 56.99 -26.67
N SER A 123 -8.46 57.79 -25.79
CA SER A 123 -7.04 58.09 -25.74
C SER A 123 -6.21 56.84 -25.42
N ALA A 124 -4.90 56.90 -25.69
CA ALA A 124 -3.98 55.80 -25.40
C ALA A 124 -3.95 55.43 -23.90
N GLU A 125 -4.09 56.42 -23.01
CA GLU A 125 -4.11 56.20 -21.55
C GLU A 125 -5.38 55.45 -21.10
N GLU A 126 -6.54 55.77 -21.69
CA GLU A 126 -7.79 55.08 -21.39
C GLU A 126 -7.78 53.63 -21.91
N TRP A 127 -7.13 53.38 -23.06
CA TRP A 127 -6.89 52.03 -23.55
C TRP A 127 -6.02 51.20 -22.60
N ASP A 128 -5.01 51.80 -21.97
CA ASP A 128 -4.18 51.10 -20.99
C ASP A 128 -4.94 50.88 -19.67
N SER A 129 -5.78 51.82 -19.23
CA SER A 129 -6.70 51.62 -18.09
C SER A 129 -7.63 50.43 -18.33
N LEU A 130 -8.24 50.33 -19.52
CA LEU A 130 -9.11 49.23 -19.91
C LEU A 130 -8.39 47.87 -19.80
N LYS A 131 -7.13 47.78 -20.27
CA LYS A 131 -6.33 46.55 -20.15
C LYS A 131 -6.08 46.17 -18.69
N VAL A 132 -5.73 47.14 -17.84
CA VAL A 132 -5.51 46.90 -16.41
C VAL A 132 -6.79 46.42 -15.73
N ASN A 133 -7.94 47.05 -16.03
CA ASN A 133 -9.23 46.66 -15.47
C ASN A 133 -9.64 45.26 -15.93
N ALA A 134 -9.44 44.94 -17.22
CA ALA A 134 -9.68 43.61 -17.76
C ALA A 134 -8.76 42.56 -17.10
N PHE A 135 -7.49 42.90 -16.85
CA PHE A 135 -6.56 42.02 -16.15
C PHE A 135 -6.96 41.78 -14.69
N LEU A 136 -7.41 42.83 -13.97
CA LEU A 136 -7.93 42.70 -12.60
C LEU A 136 -9.15 41.79 -12.55
N PHE A 137 -10.10 42.00 -13.47
CA PHE A 137 -11.28 41.15 -13.56
C PHE A 137 -10.93 39.70 -13.92
N GLY A 138 -10.12 39.51 -14.96
CA GLY A 138 -9.68 38.20 -15.43
C GLY A 138 -8.92 37.43 -14.36
N SER A 139 -8.01 38.09 -13.63
CA SER A 139 -7.26 37.48 -12.52
C SER A 139 -8.18 37.07 -11.37
N GLY A 140 -9.15 37.90 -11.01
CA GLY A 140 -10.14 37.58 -9.98
C GLY A 140 -11.07 36.42 -10.38
N ALA A 141 -11.47 36.35 -11.65
CA ALA A 141 -12.26 35.24 -12.19
C ALA A 141 -11.46 33.93 -12.22
N PHE A 142 -10.21 33.98 -12.68
CA PHE A 142 -9.30 32.84 -12.69
C PHE A 142 -9.06 32.29 -11.28
N LEU A 143 -8.74 33.17 -10.32
CA LEU A 143 -8.53 32.78 -8.92
C LEU A 143 -9.76 32.08 -8.33
N ASN A 144 -10.96 32.61 -8.60
CA ASN A 144 -12.21 31.98 -8.15
C ASN A 144 -12.42 30.59 -8.77
N MET A 145 -12.15 30.42 -10.05
CA MET A 145 -12.29 29.13 -10.75
C MET A 145 -11.31 28.09 -10.20
N VAL A 146 -10.05 28.46 -10.00
CA VAL A 146 -9.03 27.57 -9.42
C VAL A 146 -9.42 27.16 -8.00
N LEU A 147 -9.80 28.11 -7.15
CA LEU A 147 -10.16 27.81 -5.76
C LEU A 147 -11.46 27.02 -5.65
N TRP A 148 -12.42 27.21 -6.55
CA TRP A 148 -13.59 26.34 -6.66
C TRP A 148 -13.21 24.90 -7.04
N GLY A 149 -12.29 24.74 -8.00
CA GLY A 149 -11.74 23.42 -8.35
C GLY A 149 -11.05 22.75 -7.17
N VAL A 150 -10.24 23.49 -6.40
CA VAL A 150 -9.59 22.99 -5.17
C VAL A 150 -10.62 22.57 -4.12
N ASP A 151 -11.68 23.36 -3.93
CA ASP A 151 -12.77 23.05 -2.98
C ASP A 151 -13.44 21.71 -3.32
N VAL A 152 -13.81 21.52 -4.59
CA VAL A 152 -14.51 20.32 -5.04
C VAL A 152 -13.60 19.09 -5.05
N LEU A 153 -12.43 19.20 -5.68
CA LEU A 153 -11.51 18.07 -5.81
C LEU A 153 -10.91 17.66 -4.46
N GLY A 154 -10.57 18.64 -3.62
CA GLY A 154 -10.07 18.39 -2.27
C GLY A 154 -11.12 17.72 -1.39
N ALA A 155 -12.36 18.19 -1.42
CA ALA A 155 -13.45 17.53 -0.71
C ALA A 155 -13.71 16.11 -1.23
N TYR A 156 -13.69 15.91 -2.55
CA TYR A 156 -13.86 14.58 -3.14
C TYR A 156 -12.77 13.61 -2.67
N HIS A 157 -11.52 14.05 -2.68
CA HIS A 157 -10.40 13.24 -2.23
C HIS A 157 -10.52 12.86 -0.75
N VAL A 158 -10.82 13.82 0.14
CA VAL A 158 -11.03 13.56 1.57
C VAL A 158 -12.19 12.59 1.80
N ALA A 159 -13.32 12.80 1.12
CA ALA A 159 -14.47 11.91 1.24
C ALA A 159 -14.14 10.47 0.79
N LEU A 160 -13.39 10.33 -0.30
CA LEU A 160 -12.96 9.04 -0.82
C LEU A 160 -11.98 8.34 0.12
N GLU A 161 -10.98 9.05 0.64
CA GLU A 161 -10.02 8.51 1.61
C GLU A 161 -10.70 8.05 2.89
N GLU A 162 -11.58 8.87 3.47
CA GLU A 162 -12.35 8.52 4.68
C GLU A 162 -13.25 7.31 4.41
N LYS A 163 -13.97 7.30 3.28
CA LYS A 163 -14.81 6.16 2.88
C LYS A 163 -13.99 4.88 2.74
N ASN A 164 -12.87 4.93 2.01
CA ASN A 164 -12.00 3.77 1.78
C ASN A 164 -11.41 3.27 3.10
N TRP A 165 -11.03 4.18 4.00
CA TRP A 165 -10.56 3.81 5.34
C TRP A 165 -11.63 3.04 6.11
N VAL A 166 -12.90 3.49 6.11
CA VAL A 166 -13.98 2.78 6.81
C VAL A 166 -14.27 1.42 6.16
N ILE A 167 -14.34 1.36 4.82
CA ILE A 167 -14.52 0.09 4.07
C ILE A 167 -13.43 -0.91 4.47
N TYR A 168 -12.18 -0.45 4.49
CA TYR A 168 -11.03 -1.25 4.83
C TYR A 168 -11.01 -1.67 6.30
N HIS A 169 -11.30 -0.74 7.22
CA HIS A 169 -11.31 -0.96 8.66
C HIS A 169 -12.39 -1.97 9.08
N HIS A 170 -13.55 -1.94 8.43
CA HIS A 170 -14.68 -2.84 8.74
C HIS A 170 -14.79 -4.04 7.79
N GLY A 171 -13.88 -4.19 6.84
CA GLY A 171 -13.90 -5.30 5.88
C GLY A 171 -15.17 -5.36 5.04
N LEU A 172 -15.81 -4.21 4.79
CA LEU A 172 -17.00 -4.15 3.95
C LEU A 172 -16.61 -4.60 2.54
N LYS A 173 -17.20 -5.68 2.07
CA LYS A 173 -16.95 -6.16 0.71
C LYS A 173 -17.42 -5.11 -0.28
N VAL A 174 -16.49 -4.51 -1.02
CA VAL A 174 -16.83 -4.08 -2.38
C VAL A 174 -16.98 -5.39 -3.15
N GLU A 175 -18.16 -5.65 -3.72
CA GLU A 175 -18.31 -6.75 -4.67
C GLU A 175 -17.40 -6.47 -5.88
N HIS A 176 -16.15 -6.91 -5.79
CA HIS A 176 -15.25 -6.96 -6.91
C HIS A 176 -15.39 -8.34 -7.56
N GLU A 177 -15.84 -8.35 -8.81
CA GLU A 177 -15.87 -9.53 -9.66
C GLU A 177 -14.45 -10.10 -9.77
N SER A 178 -14.20 -11.17 -9.02
CA SER A 178 -12.89 -11.72 -8.70
C SER A 178 -12.03 -12.08 -9.92
N ARG A 179 -10.88 -11.42 -10.06
CA ARG A 179 -9.73 -11.92 -10.85
C ARG A 179 -8.43 -11.58 -10.11
N GLY A 180 -7.78 -12.59 -9.50
CA GLY A 180 -6.34 -12.65 -9.16
C GLY A 180 -5.75 -11.52 -8.30
N GLU A 181 -5.74 -10.28 -8.83
CA GLU A 181 -5.26 -9.05 -8.17
C GLU A 181 -6.05 -8.72 -6.89
N ASP A 182 -7.30 -9.21 -6.77
CA ASP A 182 -8.16 -8.97 -5.61
C ASP A 182 -7.76 -9.76 -4.35
N GLU A 183 -7.03 -10.88 -4.49
CA GLU A 183 -6.79 -11.76 -3.33
C GLU A 183 -5.83 -11.13 -2.33
N ILE A 184 -4.76 -10.50 -2.78
CA ILE A 184 -3.79 -9.87 -1.86
C ILE A 184 -4.38 -8.65 -1.16
N GLU A 185 -5.20 -7.85 -1.86
CA GLU A 185 -5.88 -6.69 -1.29
C GLU A 185 -6.90 -7.12 -0.22
N GLN A 186 -7.58 -8.24 -0.47
CA GLN A 186 -8.43 -8.86 0.53
C GLN A 186 -7.62 -9.32 1.76
N LEU A 187 -6.46 -9.95 1.60
CA LEU A 187 -5.59 -10.33 2.72
C LEU A 187 -5.11 -9.11 3.52
N ARG A 188 -4.72 -8.01 2.84
CA ARG A 188 -4.37 -6.73 3.48
C ARG A 188 -5.51 -6.22 4.35
N SER A 189 -6.71 -6.16 3.80
CA SER A 189 -7.90 -5.69 4.52
C SER A 189 -8.19 -6.52 5.78
N TYR A 190 -8.11 -7.85 5.68
CA TYR A 190 -8.29 -8.72 6.84
C TYR A 190 -7.17 -8.58 7.88
N PHE A 191 -5.94 -8.29 7.44
CA PHE A 191 -4.79 -8.18 8.34
C PHE A 191 -4.87 -6.98 9.27
N VAL A 192 -5.48 -5.88 8.82
CA VAL A 192 -5.65 -4.65 9.64
C VAL A 192 -6.88 -4.70 10.53
N GLN A 193 -7.80 -5.63 10.29
CA GLN A 193 -8.97 -5.81 11.15
C GLN A 193 -8.58 -6.39 12.52
N ASP A 194 -9.07 -5.76 13.59
CA ASP A 194 -8.90 -6.21 14.97
C ASP A 194 -10.03 -7.16 15.42
N ASP A 195 -10.67 -7.84 14.47
CA ASP A 195 -11.72 -8.83 14.76
C ASP A 195 -11.11 -10.24 14.95
N PRO A 196 -11.35 -10.91 16.09
CA PRO A 196 -10.81 -12.24 16.36
C PRO A 196 -11.22 -13.33 15.35
N ALA A 197 -12.45 -13.29 14.83
CA ALA A 197 -12.95 -14.25 13.86
C ALA A 197 -12.30 -14.03 12.49
N VAL A 198 -12.13 -12.76 12.08
CA VAL A 198 -11.40 -12.40 10.86
C VAL A 198 -9.94 -12.84 10.95
N ARG A 199 -9.28 -12.61 12.08
CA ARG A 199 -7.90 -13.09 12.31
C ARG A 199 -7.78 -14.60 12.20
N GLU A 200 -8.72 -15.36 12.76
CA GLU A 200 -8.66 -16.82 12.68
C GLU A 200 -8.92 -17.32 11.26
N TYR A 201 -9.85 -16.69 10.53
CA TYR A 201 -10.09 -16.96 9.11
C TYR A 201 -8.84 -16.66 8.26
N LEU A 202 -8.26 -15.47 8.43
CA LEU A 202 -7.07 -15.02 7.73
C LEU A 202 -5.91 -15.97 7.98
N ARG A 203 -5.68 -16.36 9.23
CA ARG A 203 -4.66 -17.36 9.59
C ARG A 203 -4.85 -18.67 8.83
N GLY A 204 -6.08 -19.18 8.81
CA GLY A 204 -6.40 -20.40 8.06
C GLY A 204 -6.13 -20.26 6.56
N ARG A 205 -6.42 -19.09 5.97
CA ARG A 205 -6.13 -18.79 4.56
C ARG A 205 -4.63 -18.69 4.29
N LEU A 206 -3.90 -17.90 5.07
CA LEU A 206 -2.46 -17.72 4.96
C LEU A 206 -1.70 -19.03 5.16
N HIS A 207 -2.14 -19.87 6.12
CA HIS A 207 -1.55 -21.20 6.30
C HIS A 207 -1.76 -22.09 5.07
N ARG A 208 -2.93 -22.06 4.42
CA ARG A 208 -3.16 -22.80 3.17
C ARG A 208 -2.28 -22.28 2.03
N ILE A 209 -2.07 -20.97 1.93
CA ILE A 209 -1.16 -20.37 0.93
C ILE A 209 0.28 -20.84 1.20
N ALA A 210 0.74 -20.79 2.45
CA ALA A 210 2.08 -21.24 2.84
C ALA A 210 2.32 -22.73 2.54
N MET A 211 1.30 -23.57 2.75
CA MET A 211 1.33 -25.02 2.51
C MET A 211 1.01 -25.41 1.07
N SER A 212 0.59 -24.47 0.22
CA SER A 212 0.27 -24.74 -1.18
C SER A 212 1.52 -25.26 -1.89
N SER A 213 1.38 -26.39 -2.57
CA SER A 213 2.42 -26.92 -3.47
C SER A 213 2.49 -26.17 -4.80
N SER A 214 1.48 -25.35 -5.13
CA SER A 214 1.37 -24.60 -6.38
C SER A 214 1.60 -23.09 -6.17
N TRP A 215 2.78 -22.74 -5.64
CA TRP A 215 3.22 -21.33 -5.59
C TRP A 215 3.23 -20.66 -6.97
N GLY A 216 3.26 -21.43 -8.06
CA GLY A 216 3.17 -20.92 -9.43
C GLY A 216 1.85 -20.24 -9.79
N ASP A 217 0.78 -20.45 -9.00
CA ASP A 217 -0.52 -19.82 -9.22
C ASP A 217 -0.62 -18.43 -8.57
N PHE A 218 0.35 -18.05 -7.73
CA PHE A 218 0.38 -16.78 -7.03
C PHE A 218 1.50 -15.88 -7.59
N PRO A 219 1.23 -14.60 -7.89
CA PRO A 219 2.30 -13.66 -8.19
C PRO A 219 3.35 -13.67 -7.08
N ARG A 220 4.63 -13.63 -7.44
CA ARG A 220 5.74 -13.75 -6.47
C ARG A 220 5.63 -12.70 -5.34
N GLU A 221 5.32 -11.46 -5.70
CA GLU A 221 5.16 -10.36 -4.74
C GLU A 221 4.03 -10.65 -3.73
N ASP A 222 2.87 -11.09 -4.22
CA ASP A 222 1.71 -11.38 -3.38
C ASP A 222 1.95 -12.57 -2.46
N LEU A 223 2.68 -13.58 -2.94
CA LEU A 223 3.06 -14.74 -2.14
C LEU A 223 3.97 -14.33 -0.98
N GLN A 224 4.98 -13.51 -1.25
CA GLN A 224 5.89 -13.04 -0.21
C GLN A 224 5.17 -12.20 0.82
N GLU A 225 4.26 -11.35 0.39
CA GLU A 225 3.44 -10.54 1.27
C GLU A 225 2.51 -11.41 2.15
N ALA A 226 1.87 -12.43 1.58
CA ALA A 226 1.06 -13.38 2.34
C ALA A 226 1.89 -14.14 3.40
N LEU A 227 3.09 -14.60 3.03
CA LEU A 227 4.01 -15.26 3.96
C LEU A 227 4.50 -14.30 5.06
N TYR A 228 4.74 -13.03 4.72
CA TYR A 228 5.04 -11.97 5.67
C TYR A 228 3.90 -11.80 6.68
N TYR A 229 2.65 -11.66 6.22
CA TYR A 229 1.49 -11.57 7.10
C TYR A 229 1.35 -12.79 8.01
N HIS A 230 1.58 -13.99 7.48
CA HIS A 230 1.52 -15.21 8.28
C HIS A 230 2.56 -15.19 9.40
N GLY A 231 3.80 -14.78 9.07
CA GLY A 231 4.89 -14.62 10.04
C GLY A 231 4.57 -13.63 11.15
N VAL A 232 4.08 -12.44 10.79
CA VAL A 232 3.69 -11.40 11.78
C VAL A 232 2.56 -11.90 12.68
N MET A 233 1.58 -12.61 12.13
CA MET A 233 0.47 -13.15 12.92
C MET A 233 0.93 -14.22 13.93
N GLU A 234 1.81 -15.13 13.53
CA GLU A 234 2.34 -16.14 14.45
C GLU A 234 3.21 -15.48 15.53
N TYR A 235 3.97 -14.43 15.20
CA TYR A 235 4.75 -13.66 16.17
C TYR A 235 3.85 -12.97 17.21
N GLY A 236 2.78 -12.30 16.78
CA GLY A 236 1.82 -11.65 17.68
C GLY A 236 1.10 -12.63 18.63
N ARG A 237 1.08 -13.94 18.31
CA ARG A 237 0.55 -15.01 19.17
C ARG A 237 1.60 -15.61 20.11
N GLY A 238 2.81 -15.05 20.16
CA GLY A 238 3.93 -15.58 20.94
C GLY A 238 4.52 -16.87 20.38
N ARG A 239 4.27 -17.20 19.11
CA ARG A 239 4.81 -18.39 18.43
C ARG A 239 6.00 -18.01 17.56
N SER A 240 7.01 -17.45 18.19
CA SER A 240 8.18 -16.86 17.52
C SER A 240 8.92 -17.84 16.61
N GLU A 241 9.02 -19.11 16.99
CA GLU A 241 9.65 -20.13 16.14
C GLU A 241 8.92 -20.27 14.81
N ARG A 242 7.60 -20.43 14.86
CA ARG A 242 6.77 -20.53 13.65
C ARG A 242 6.81 -19.23 12.84
N ALA A 243 6.85 -18.08 13.51
CA ALA A 243 7.02 -16.80 12.85
C ALA A 243 8.32 -16.74 12.03
N VAL A 244 9.45 -17.12 12.63
CA VAL A 244 10.76 -17.15 11.94
C VAL A 244 10.70 -18.06 10.73
N LEU A 245 10.12 -19.26 10.84
CA LEU A 245 10.01 -20.19 9.71
C LEU A 245 9.20 -19.60 8.53
N GLN A 246 8.08 -18.95 8.82
CA GLN A 246 7.26 -18.31 7.79
C GLN A 246 7.95 -17.09 7.18
N LEU A 247 8.65 -16.29 7.99
CA LEU A 247 9.38 -15.13 7.51
C LEU A 247 10.62 -15.52 6.70
N LEU A 248 11.35 -16.58 7.09
CA LEU A 248 12.41 -17.14 6.25
C LEU A 248 11.85 -17.63 4.91
N SER A 249 10.67 -18.26 4.92
CA SER A 249 9.97 -18.63 3.68
C SER A 249 9.67 -17.41 2.81
N ALA A 250 9.18 -16.32 3.40
CA ALA A 250 8.97 -15.05 2.70
C ALA A 250 10.30 -14.49 2.16
N TYR A 251 11.39 -14.58 2.92
CA TYR A 251 12.69 -14.02 2.55
C TYR A 251 13.28 -14.68 1.29
N THR A 252 12.92 -15.93 1.03
CA THR A 252 13.36 -16.67 -0.18
C THR A 252 12.78 -16.12 -1.49
N VAL A 253 11.75 -15.29 -1.43
CA VAL A 253 11.20 -14.64 -2.62
C VAL A 253 12.02 -13.37 -2.90
N GLU A 254 12.97 -13.49 -3.82
CA GLU A 254 13.89 -12.40 -4.16
C GLU A 254 13.27 -11.34 -5.07
N GLY A 255 13.79 -10.11 -4.97
CA GLY A 255 13.54 -9.05 -5.94
C GLY A 255 12.24 -8.28 -5.73
N THR A 256 11.65 -8.35 -4.53
CA THR A 256 10.45 -7.58 -4.20
C THR A 256 10.73 -6.51 -3.13
N GLN A 257 9.81 -5.55 -3.02
CA GLN A 257 9.81 -4.53 -1.95
C GLN A 257 9.70 -5.10 -0.52
N TRP A 258 9.28 -6.35 -0.35
CA TRP A 258 9.06 -6.98 0.96
C TRP A 258 10.32 -7.60 1.54
N GLN A 259 11.31 -7.93 0.72
CA GLN A 259 12.51 -8.68 1.15
C GLN A 259 13.25 -7.98 2.30
N GLN A 260 13.42 -6.66 2.22
CA GLN A 260 14.07 -5.88 3.29
C GLN A 260 13.24 -5.86 4.58
N LYS A 261 11.92 -5.70 4.49
CA LYS A 261 11.01 -5.71 5.65
C LYS A 261 11.03 -7.07 6.35
N VAL A 262 10.96 -8.14 5.56
CA VAL A 262 11.04 -9.52 6.06
C VAL A 262 12.38 -9.75 6.76
N GLY A 263 13.50 -9.41 6.12
CA GLY A 263 14.83 -9.57 6.70
C GLY A 263 15.00 -8.84 8.03
N SER A 264 14.59 -7.58 8.10
CA SER A 264 14.61 -6.79 9.35
C SER A 264 13.80 -7.46 10.45
N LEU A 265 12.58 -7.92 10.16
CA LEU A 265 11.73 -8.55 11.16
C LEU A 265 12.29 -9.88 11.66
N VAL A 266 12.90 -10.69 10.78
CA VAL A 266 13.59 -11.92 11.20
C VAL A 266 14.74 -11.59 12.14
N VAL A 267 15.57 -10.60 11.80
CA VAL A 267 16.67 -10.15 12.66
C VAL A 267 16.16 -9.65 14.01
N ASP A 268 15.08 -8.87 14.02
CA ASP A 268 14.46 -8.37 15.26
C ASP A 268 13.99 -9.53 16.15
N ILE A 269 13.31 -10.53 15.58
CA ILE A 269 12.86 -11.71 16.33
C ILE A 269 14.05 -12.52 16.86
N LEU A 270 15.07 -12.77 16.02
CA LEU A 270 16.30 -13.48 16.43
C LEU A 270 17.05 -12.73 17.53
N SER A 271 17.07 -11.40 17.50
CA SER A 271 17.73 -10.57 18.52
C SER A 271 17.01 -10.59 19.87
N SER A 272 15.71 -10.89 19.88
CA SER A 272 14.93 -11.06 21.09
C SER A 272 15.27 -12.40 21.74
N ARG A 273 16.32 -12.44 22.57
CA ARG A 273 16.87 -13.66 23.19
C ARG A 273 15.85 -14.56 23.90
N GLN A 274 14.69 -14.02 24.28
CA GLN A 274 13.62 -14.76 24.95
C GLN A 274 12.66 -15.48 23.98
N ALA A 275 12.76 -15.24 22.68
CA ALA A 275 11.77 -15.68 21.71
C ALA A 275 12.00 -17.10 21.18
N LEU A 276 13.24 -17.61 21.18
CA LEU A 276 13.56 -18.89 20.54
C LEU A 276 14.26 -19.83 21.51
N ALA A 277 13.79 -21.09 21.55
CA ALA A 277 14.35 -22.11 22.44
C ALA A 277 15.67 -22.73 21.92
N TRP A 278 16.03 -22.46 20.66
CA TRP A 278 17.17 -23.04 19.94
C TRP A 278 18.32 -22.03 19.82
N GLU A 279 19.06 -21.83 20.92
CA GLU A 279 20.07 -20.76 21.02
C GLU A 279 21.24 -20.90 20.03
N ASP A 280 21.77 -22.10 19.84
CA ASP A 280 22.92 -22.36 18.96
C ASP A 280 22.56 -22.07 17.48
N ASP A 281 21.44 -22.63 17.03
CA ASP A 281 20.91 -22.43 15.68
C ASP A 281 20.51 -20.96 15.42
N ARG A 282 20.08 -20.23 16.47
CA ARG A 282 19.75 -18.80 16.40
C ARG A 282 20.99 -17.97 16.09
N GLU A 283 22.11 -18.26 16.74
CA GLU A 283 23.37 -17.54 16.50
C GLU A 283 23.85 -17.75 15.06
N LEU A 284 23.78 -18.99 14.56
CA LEU A 284 24.10 -19.32 13.17
C LEU A 284 23.23 -18.52 12.16
N LEU A 285 21.91 -18.52 12.35
CA LEU A 285 21.00 -17.75 11.48
C LEU A 285 21.27 -16.24 11.55
N TRP A 286 21.54 -15.71 12.74
CA TRP A 286 21.77 -14.29 12.93
C TRP A 286 23.05 -13.82 12.23
N GLU A 287 24.14 -14.58 12.37
CA GLU A 287 25.40 -14.30 11.67
C GLU A 287 25.21 -14.30 10.15
N GLU A 288 24.51 -15.30 9.62
CA GLU A 288 24.34 -15.47 8.17
C GLU A 288 23.41 -14.41 7.57
N LEU A 289 22.28 -14.11 8.23
CA LEU A 289 21.39 -13.02 7.80
C LEU A 289 22.06 -11.65 7.88
N GLY A 290 22.95 -11.45 8.86
CA GLY A 290 23.76 -10.24 8.96
C GLY A 290 24.66 -10.04 7.74
N ARG A 291 25.30 -11.13 7.26
CA ARG A 291 26.13 -11.10 6.04
C ARG A 291 25.29 -10.91 4.77
N ALA A 292 24.16 -11.62 4.68
CA ALA A 292 23.24 -11.53 3.54
C ALA A 292 22.71 -10.10 3.31
N GLY A 293 22.45 -9.36 4.39
CA GLY A 293 22.02 -7.96 4.34
C GLY A 293 23.05 -7.00 3.72
N GLU A 294 24.34 -7.34 3.74
CA GLU A 294 25.42 -6.53 3.15
C GLU A 294 25.71 -6.91 1.69
N SER A 295 25.52 -8.17 1.34
CA SER A 295 25.97 -8.74 0.06
C SER A 295 24.85 -8.88 -0.99
N GLY A 296 23.58 -8.84 -0.57
CA GLY A 296 22.43 -9.04 -1.45
C GLY A 296 22.19 -10.50 -1.85
N TYR A 297 22.95 -11.44 -1.30
CA TYR A 297 22.74 -12.88 -1.48
C TYR A 297 21.91 -13.40 -0.31
N GLY A 298 20.65 -13.79 -0.57
CA GLY A 298 19.66 -14.00 0.49
C GLY A 298 19.40 -15.45 0.86
N TYR A 299 19.32 -16.34 -0.14
CA TYR A 299 18.74 -17.66 0.08
C TYR A 299 19.75 -18.83 0.07
N PRO A 300 20.60 -19.00 -0.96
CA PRO A 300 21.51 -20.15 -1.01
C PRO A 300 22.49 -20.19 0.17
N ASP A 301 22.82 -19.02 0.71
CA ASP A 301 23.62 -18.83 1.91
C ASP A 301 22.96 -19.45 3.15
N LEU A 302 21.64 -19.24 3.34
CA LEU A 302 20.89 -19.88 4.44
C LEU A 302 20.88 -21.41 4.34
N VAL A 303 20.86 -21.96 3.12
CA VAL A 303 20.91 -23.42 2.91
C VAL A 303 22.24 -24.00 3.35
N THR A 304 23.33 -23.23 3.30
CA THR A 304 24.64 -23.71 3.73
C THR A 304 24.69 -24.07 5.21
N LEU A 305 23.77 -23.51 6.01
CA LEU A 305 23.62 -23.81 7.43
C LEU A 305 22.97 -25.18 7.69
N LEU A 306 22.27 -25.78 6.72
CA LEU A 306 21.54 -27.06 6.89
C LEU A 306 22.31 -28.18 7.61
N PRO A 307 23.61 -28.40 7.35
CA PRO A 307 24.39 -29.44 8.04
C PRO A 307 24.68 -29.14 9.51
N GLU A 308 24.61 -27.88 9.91
CA GLU A 308 25.01 -27.39 11.24
C GLU A 308 23.80 -27.22 12.18
N LEU A 309 22.62 -27.01 11.59
CA LEU A 309 21.39 -26.84 12.34
C LEU A 309 20.99 -28.12 13.11
N GLN A 310 20.54 -27.95 14.35
CA GLN A 310 20.06 -29.02 15.22
C GLN A 310 18.53 -29.10 15.25
N HIS A 311 17.84 -27.98 15.09
CA HIS A 311 16.39 -27.86 15.20
C HIS A 311 15.70 -28.44 13.96
N GLU A 312 15.01 -29.57 14.16
CA GLU A 312 14.36 -30.34 13.08
C GLU A 312 13.40 -29.49 12.24
N GLY A 313 12.55 -28.68 12.87
CA GLY A 313 11.59 -27.84 12.15
C GLY A 313 12.24 -26.80 11.21
N LEU A 314 13.37 -26.20 11.63
CA LEU A 314 14.09 -25.23 10.82
C LEU A 314 14.78 -25.93 9.64
N ARG A 315 15.37 -27.09 9.90
CA ARG A 315 15.94 -27.92 8.84
C ARG A 315 14.90 -28.34 7.82
N SER A 316 13.74 -28.83 8.26
CA SER A 316 12.66 -29.25 7.37
C SER A 316 12.20 -28.12 6.46
N GLU A 317 12.07 -26.90 7.01
CA GLU A 317 11.71 -25.72 6.23
C GLU A 317 12.81 -25.31 5.25
N LEU A 318 14.07 -25.27 5.67
CA LEU A 318 15.18 -24.99 4.76
C LEU A 318 15.34 -26.07 3.66
N PHE A 319 15.08 -27.34 3.96
CA PHE A 319 15.01 -28.39 2.95
C PHE A 319 13.86 -28.19 1.96
N LEU A 320 12.68 -27.79 2.44
CA LEU A 320 11.54 -27.47 1.59
C LEU A 320 11.87 -26.30 0.66
N MET A 321 12.48 -25.25 1.21
CA MET A 321 12.98 -24.11 0.43
C MET A 321 14.03 -24.57 -0.62
N ALA A 322 14.94 -25.48 -0.25
CA ALA A 322 15.98 -26.00 -1.13
C ALA A 322 15.43 -26.77 -2.31
N ASN A 323 14.45 -27.62 -2.05
CA ASN A 323 13.73 -28.29 -3.12
C ASN A 323 12.98 -27.30 -4.03
N ARG A 324 12.38 -26.25 -3.47
CA ARG A 324 11.69 -25.21 -4.26
C ARG A 324 12.64 -24.41 -5.15
N TYR A 325 13.78 -23.97 -4.61
CA TYR A 325 14.82 -23.26 -5.38
C TYR A 325 15.37 -24.12 -6.52
N LEU A 326 15.67 -25.39 -6.26
CA LEU A 326 16.12 -26.31 -7.29
C LEU A 326 15.06 -26.59 -8.36
N GLY A 327 13.77 -26.38 -8.04
CA GLY A 327 12.65 -26.48 -8.99
C GLY A 327 12.33 -25.19 -9.77
N SER A 328 12.94 -24.05 -9.44
CA SER A 328 12.59 -22.76 -10.06
C SER A 328 13.13 -22.59 -11.47
N GLY A 329 13.97 -23.51 -11.94
CA GLY A 329 14.54 -23.53 -13.28
C GLY A 329 15.32 -24.82 -13.50
N GLU A 330 15.76 -25.06 -14.74
CA GLU A 330 16.53 -26.28 -15.07
C GLU A 330 17.93 -26.28 -14.41
N LYS A 331 18.53 -25.10 -14.26
CA LYS A 331 19.85 -24.92 -13.65
C LYS A 331 19.96 -23.57 -12.90
N PRO A 332 19.40 -23.45 -11.68
CA PRO A 332 19.53 -22.24 -10.86
C PRO A 332 20.99 -21.81 -10.65
N LEU A 333 21.24 -20.50 -10.54
CA LEU A 333 22.58 -19.87 -10.53
C LEU A 333 23.51 -20.41 -9.43
N GLN A 334 22.96 -20.85 -8.29
CA GLN A 334 23.71 -21.42 -7.15
C GLN A 334 23.15 -22.81 -6.76
N GLY A 335 22.56 -23.53 -7.72
CA GLY A 335 21.97 -24.84 -7.44
C GLY A 335 22.99 -25.91 -7.07
N ASP A 336 24.25 -25.75 -7.46
CA ASP A 336 25.36 -26.59 -7.02
C ASP A 336 25.63 -26.46 -5.51
N LEU A 337 25.73 -25.23 -4.99
CA LEU A 337 25.90 -24.96 -3.56
C LEU A 337 24.75 -25.53 -2.73
N VAL A 338 23.51 -25.33 -3.21
CA VAL A 338 22.29 -25.84 -2.57
C VAL A 338 22.31 -27.37 -2.54
N LEU A 339 22.56 -28.03 -3.68
CA LEU A 339 22.63 -29.51 -3.75
C LEU A 339 23.73 -30.07 -2.85
N PHE A 340 24.90 -29.44 -2.82
CA PHE A 340 26.02 -29.89 -1.98
C PHE A 340 25.68 -29.80 -0.49
N SER A 341 25.07 -28.69 -0.07
CA SER A 341 24.69 -28.44 1.32
C SER A 341 23.58 -29.38 1.78
N MET A 342 22.55 -29.60 0.94
CA MET A 342 21.51 -30.61 1.20
C MET A 342 22.10 -32.01 1.32
N ALA A 343 23.01 -32.40 0.42
CA ALA A 343 23.65 -33.71 0.44
C ALA A 343 24.45 -33.95 1.72
N ARG A 344 25.19 -32.94 2.19
CA ARG A 344 25.91 -32.99 3.48
C ARG A 344 24.94 -33.16 4.65
N ALA A 345 23.85 -32.40 4.64
CA ALA A 345 22.86 -32.44 5.71
C ALA A 345 22.15 -33.80 5.81
N TRP A 346 21.80 -34.41 4.67
CA TRP A 346 21.25 -35.77 4.61
C TRP A 346 22.26 -36.83 5.04
N ALA A 347 23.51 -36.72 4.61
CA ALA A 347 24.57 -37.64 5.02
C ALA A 347 24.77 -37.60 6.54
N GLY A 348 24.75 -36.41 7.16
CA GLY A 348 24.82 -36.23 8.61
C GLY A 348 23.64 -36.84 9.37
N GLN A 349 22.46 -36.95 8.74
CA GLN A 349 21.28 -37.64 9.29
C GLN A 349 21.29 -39.16 9.07
N GLY A 350 22.26 -39.68 8.30
CA GLY A 350 22.26 -41.08 7.88
C GLY A 350 21.28 -41.40 6.75
N ASP A 351 20.70 -40.39 6.08
CA ASP A 351 19.91 -40.58 4.87
C ASP A 351 20.82 -40.72 3.65
N ILE A 352 21.47 -41.89 3.57
CA ILE A 352 22.51 -42.21 2.59
C ILE A 352 21.95 -42.12 1.15
N GLN A 353 20.70 -42.54 0.94
CA GLN A 353 20.06 -42.54 -0.38
C GLN A 353 19.87 -41.13 -0.93
N ASN A 354 19.27 -40.23 -0.13
CA ASN A 354 19.04 -38.86 -0.57
C ASN A 354 20.36 -38.09 -0.71
N ALA A 355 21.32 -38.31 0.19
CA ALA A 355 22.66 -37.74 0.09
C ALA A 355 23.37 -38.14 -1.20
N ALA A 356 23.42 -39.44 -1.53
CA ALA A 356 24.03 -39.94 -2.76
C ALA A 356 23.37 -39.34 -4.01
N THR A 357 22.04 -39.32 -4.03
CA THR A 357 21.25 -38.78 -5.14
C THR A 357 21.50 -37.29 -5.35
N ALA A 358 21.62 -36.51 -4.28
CA ALA A 358 21.86 -35.08 -4.35
C ALA A 358 23.27 -34.75 -4.88
N TYR A 359 24.31 -35.46 -4.39
CA TYR A 359 25.66 -35.32 -4.95
C TYR A 359 25.71 -35.74 -6.43
N ALA A 360 25.04 -36.82 -6.81
CA ALA A 360 24.97 -37.25 -8.21
C ALA A 360 24.27 -36.22 -9.11
N LYS A 361 23.17 -35.60 -8.63
CA LYS A 361 22.50 -34.50 -9.32
C LYS A 361 23.44 -33.31 -9.52
N LEU A 362 24.23 -32.94 -8.51
CA LEU A 362 25.20 -31.85 -8.63
C LEU A 362 26.18 -32.10 -9.77
N ILE A 363 26.80 -33.28 -9.83
CA ILE A 363 27.77 -33.63 -10.88
C ILE A 363 27.12 -33.60 -12.26
N ARG A 364 25.90 -34.12 -12.36
CA ARG A 364 25.16 -34.20 -13.62
C ARG A 364 24.75 -32.83 -14.16
N PHE A 365 24.21 -31.96 -13.30
CA PHE A 365 23.66 -30.67 -13.72
C PHE A 365 24.70 -29.54 -13.67
N TYR A 366 25.72 -29.65 -12.82
CA TYR A 366 26.76 -28.66 -12.57
C TYR A 366 28.17 -29.27 -12.61
N PRO A 367 28.57 -29.90 -13.74
CA PRO A 367 29.89 -30.51 -13.86
C PRO A 367 31.05 -29.51 -13.72
N GLU A 368 30.81 -28.23 -13.99
CA GLU A 368 31.77 -27.14 -13.83
C GLU A 368 31.93 -26.64 -12.39
N SER A 369 31.08 -27.09 -11.47
CA SER A 369 31.12 -26.61 -10.09
C SER A 369 32.46 -26.94 -9.43
N PRO A 370 33.04 -26.02 -8.63
CA PRO A 370 34.24 -26.31 -7.85
C PRO A 370 34.03 -27.45 -6.84
N MET A 371 32.76 -27.78 -6.53
CA MET A 371 32.38 -28.87 -5.63
C MET A 371 32.19 -30.22 -6.35
N ALA A 372 32.23 -30.26 -7.68
CA ALA A 372 31.88 -31.45 -8.47
C ALA A 372 32.80 -32.65 -8.18
N GLU A 373 34.11 -32.42 -8.05
CA GLU A 373 35.07 -33.50 -7.74
C GLU A 373 34.80 -34.12 -6.37
N GLU A 374 34.60 -33.29 -5.34
CA GLU A 374 34.31 -33.76 -4.00
C GLU A 374 32.94 -34.47 -3.94
N ALA A 375 31.93 -33.89 -4.59
CA ALA A 375 30.60 -34.50 -4.72
C ALA A 375 30.71 -35.89 -5.37
N GLY A 376 31.53 -36.05 -6.41
CA GLY A 376 31.79 -37.34 -7.06
C GLY A 376 32.36 -38.39 -6.14
N LYS A 377 33.40 -38.02 -5.37
CA LYS A 377 34.02 -38.93 -4.38
C LYS A 377 33.00 -39.36 -3.32
N ARG A 378 32.20 -38.41 -2.81
CA ARG A 378 31.18 -38.69 -1.77
C ARG A 378 30.03 -39.52 -2.30
N ALA A 379 29.48 -39.19 -3.46
CA ALA A 379 28.40 -39.96 -4.10
C ALA A 379 28.82 -41.43 -4.31
N ARG A 380 30.02 -41.66 -4.85
CA ARG A 380 30.55 -43.01 -5.10
C ARG A 380 30.67 -43.82 -3.82
N ALA A 381 31.22 -43.22 -2.76
CA ALA A 381 31.34 -43.88 -1.47
C ALA A 381 29.96 -44.27 -0.89
N LEU A 382 28.97 -43.37 -1.01
CA LEU A 382 27.61 -43.62 -0.54
C LEU A 382 26.88 -44.69 -1.38
N TYR A 383 26.97 -44.67 -2.71
CA TYR A 383 26.40 -45.73 -3.56
C TYR A 383 27.04 -47.09 -3.33
N THR A 384 28.36 -47.12 -3.09
CA THR A 384 29.06 -48.35 -2.71
C THR A 384 28.53 -48.88 -1.37
N ALA A 385 28.32 -48.00 -0.38
CA ALA A 385 27.75 -48.37 0.92
C ALA A 385 26.30 -48.88 0.81
N LEU A 386 25.54 -48.42 -0.18
CA LEU A 386 24.20 -48.91 -0.52
C LEU A 386 24.21 -50.23 -1.29
N GLY A 387 25.37 -50.69 -1.77
CA GLY A 387 25.50 -51.88 -2.63
C GLY A 387 25.13 -51.64 -4.10
N ASP A 388 24.99 -50.38 -4.53
CA ASP A 388 24.69 -50.00 -5.91
C ASP A 388 25.99 -49.71 -6.68
N SER A 389 26.74 -50.77 -7.01
CA SER A 389 28.01 -50.67 -7.73
C SER A 389 27.85 -50.07 -9.13
N GLN A 390 26.69 -50.30 -9.77
CA GLN A 390 26.41 -49.78 -11.10
C GLN A 390 26.27 -48.24 -11.06
N ALA A 391 25.55 -47.68 -10.09
CA ALA A 391 25.46 -46.23 -9.93
C ALA A 391 26.82 -45.62 -9.53
N ALA A 392 27.62 -46.34 -8.73
CA ALA A 392 28.97 -45.89 -8.36
C ALA A 392 29.93 -45.82 -9.55
N GLU A 393 29.89 -46.80 -10.46
CA GLU A 393 30.69 -46.85 -11.70
C GLU A 393 30.24 -45.81 -12.72
N ALA A 394 28.94 -45.49 -12.80
CA ALA A 394 28.40 -44.48 -13.72
C ALA A 394 28.83 -43.03 -13.39
N LEU A 395 29.54 -42.82 -12.27
CA LEU A 395 30.12 -41.55 -11.84
C LEU A 395 31.62 -41.44 -12.19
N GLU A 396 32.18 -42.38 -12.95
CA GLU A 396 33.48 -42.29 -13.66
C GLU A 396 33.31 -41.67 -15.04
#